data_AF-A0A371F7W0-F1
#
_entry.id   AF-A0A371F7W0-F1
#
_cell.length_a   1.000
_cell.length_b   1.000
_cell.length_c   1.000
_cell.angle_alpha   90.00
_cell.angle_beta   90.00
_cell.angle_gamma   90.00
#
_symmetry.space_group_name_H-M   'P 1'
#
loop_
_entity.id
_entity.type
_entity.pdbx_description
1 polymer ?
#
loop_
_entity_poly.entity_id
_entity_poly.type
_entity_poly.pdbx_seq_one_letter_code
_entity_poly.pdbx_strand_id
1 'polypeptide(L)'
;MKLLTLKPVPFIFKQHILVYNVTPSTTTISKAFQTQAMPRTTTMRQEPKLLLLLQLILLLSCSCLKVNNAHSTTIINVWPKPRNLTWTPPYQATLIASTFTITTATPHHNKHLAAAITRYENLVKYEHYHPLVPPRVNISINLPPLKSLTITVVDPYAGLVHDVDESYTLSILPSSATLTAKTTWGAMRGLETFSQLAWGHPTSIAVGVYVWDSPLYAHRGIILDTSRNYYPVKDLLRTVEAMSMNKLNVFHWHVTDSQSFPLVLPSEPALAAKGAYASHMVYSPEDVETVVEFGLDHGVRVLPEIDSPGHTGSWALAYPDIVACANMFWYPAATDWPDRLASEPGTGQLNPLNPKTYQVLKNVIHDVTTMFPEQFYHSGADEIVPGCWKTDPTIQEYLSNGGTLNQVLEKFINNTLPFIVSLNRTVVYWEDVLLDDTVHVPSTILPKEHVILQTWNNGHKNTKRIVSSGYRTIVSSSDFYYLDCGHGDFIGNYSIYDQQNGDDKDDGGSWCGPFKTWQTIYNYDIAYGLTEEEAKLVLGGEVALWSEQADSTVLDARIWPRTSALAESLWSGNRDERGVKRCAEATDRLNEWRSRMVSRGIRAEPIQPLWCVKNP
;
A
#
# COMPACT_ATOMS: atom_id res chain seq x y z
N MET A 1 16.55 38.75 41.88
CA MET A 1 17.43 37.84 41.10
C MET A 1 17.70 36.59 41.94
N LYS A 2 16.88 35.54 41.77
CA LYS A 2 17.07 34.18 42.30
C LYS A 2 16.41 33.24 41.30
N LEU A 3 17.17 32.34 40.66
CA LEU A 3 16.60 31.32 39.79
C LEU A 3 16.00 30.21 40.65
N LEU A 4 14.80 29.76 40.29
CA LEU A 4 14.20 28.52 40.77
C LEU A 4 14.48 27.42 39.74
N THR A 5 15.27 26.43 40.12
CA THR A 5 15.50 25.22 39.33
C THR A 5 14.31 24.26 39.50
N LEU A 6 13.51 24.11 38.45
CA LEU A 6 12.54 23.02 38.35
C LEU A 6 13.25 21.73 37.89
N LYS A 7 12.90 20.59 38.49
CA LYS A 7 13.38 19.26 38.07
C LYS A 7 12.44 18.69 36.99
N PRO A 8 12.95 17.96 35.99
CA PRO A 8 12.10 17.20 35.08
C PRO A 8 11.42 16.03 35.80
N VAL A 9 10.17 15.74 35.42
CA VAL A 9 9.45 14.50 35.75
C VAL A 9 9.53 13.59 34.52
N PRO A 10 9.88 12.30 34.65
CA PRO A 10 9.94 11.41 33.50
C PRO A 10 8.52 10.99 33.06
N PHE A 11 8.20 11.21 31.79
CA PHE A 11 7.03 10.62 31.15
C PHE A 11 7.39 9.24 30.59
N ILE A 12 6.47 8.28 30.75
CA ILE A 12 6.59 6.92 30.22
C ILE A 12 5.31 6.65 29.44
N PHE A 13 5.43 6.40 28.13
CA PHE A 13 4.33 5.80 27.38
C PHE A 13 4.09 4.38 27.91
N LYS A 14 2.89 4.15 28.45
CA LYS A 14 2.42 2.82 28.83
C LYS A 14 1.03 2.59 28.25
N GLN A 15 0.97 1.84 27.15
CA GLN A 15 -0.26 1.18 26.74
C GLN A 15 -0.73 0.26 27.87
N HIS A 16 -1.97 0.42 28.32
CA HIS A 16 -2.54 -0.41 29.37
C HIS A 16 -3.05 -1.75 28.81
N ILE A 17 -2.25 -2.79 28.94
CA ILE A 17 -2.70 -4.18 28.78
C ILE A 17 -3.47 -4.58 30.06
N LEU A 18 -4.77 -4.86 29.91
CA LEU A 18 -5.59 -5.47 30.95
C LEU A 18 -5.16 -6.93 31.20
N VAL A 19 -4.57 -7.20 32.36
CA VAL A 19 -4.30 -8.56 32.85
C VAL A 19 -5.28 -8.89 33.97
N TYR A 20 -6.01 -10.00 33.83
CA TYR A 20 -6.95 -10.47 34.85
C TYR A 20 -6.21 -10.94 36.11
N ASN A 21 -6.66 -10.46 37.28
CA ASN A 21 -6.14 -10.88 38.58
C ASN A 21 -6.55 -12.32 38.92
N VAL A 22 -5.56 -13.16 39.23
CA VAL A 22 -5.74 -14.37 40.05
C VAL A 22 -4.78 -14.28 41.24
N THR A 23 -5.30 -14.47 42.44
CA THR A 23 -4.59 -14.26 43.71
C THR A 23 -3.59 -15.39 44.02
N PRO A 24 -2.38 -15.08 44.54
CA PRO A 24 -1.45 -16.08 45.04
C PRO A 24 -1.67 -16.36 46.54
N SER A 25 -1.68 -17.64 46.93
CA SER A 25 -1.56 -18.05 48.33
C SER A 25 -0.11 -18.39 48.67
N THR A 26 0.31 -18.01 49.87
CA THR A 26 1.68 -18.17 50.38
C THR A 26 1.88 -19.46 51.16
N THR A 27 2.99 -20.18 50.94
CA THR A 27 3.72 -20.83 52.05
C THR A 27 5.24 -20.87 51.80
N THR A 28 6.00 -20.63 52.87
CA THR A 28 7.45 -20.43 52.95
C THR A 28 8.24 -21.76 53.08
N ILE A 29 9.56 -21.73 52.83
CA ILE A 29 10.70 -22.39 53.57
C ILE A 29 11.84 -22.73 52.57
N SER A 30 13.15 -22.67 52.86
CA SER A 30 14.01 -21.69 53.56
C SER A 30 15.49 -22.08 53.32
N LYS A 31 16.45 -21.13 53.26
CA LYS A 31 17.91 -21.34 53.50
C LYS A 31 18.62 -22.31 52.50
N ALA A 32 19.94 -22.55 52.44
CA ALA A 32 21.21 -21.84 52.71
C ALA A 32 22.37 -22.81 52.26
N PHE A 33 23.62 -22.45 51.89
CA PHE A 33 24.31 -21.16 51.65
C PHE A 33 25.60 -21.40 50.81
N GLN A 34 26.24 -20.32 50.32
CA GLN A 34 27.69 -20.15 50.07
C GLN A 34 28.47 -20.88 48.94
N THR A 35 29.42 -20.10 48.41
CA THR A 35 30.53 -20.39 47.47
C THR A 35 31.74 -21.08 48.12
N GLN A 36 32.51 -21.89 47.37
CA GLN A 36 33.99 -21.85 47.34
C GLN A 36 34.60 -22.69 46.19
N ALA A 37 35.94 -22.66 46.02
CA ALA A 37 36.64 -22.89 44.74
C ALA A 37 37.54 -24.16 44.66
N MET A 38 37.96 -24.47 43.41
CA MET A 38 39.07 -25.31 42.89
C MET A 38 39.91 -26.24 43.82
N PRO A 39 40.38 -27.39 43.29
CA PRO A 39 41.80 -27.49 42.91
C PRO A 39 42.13 -28.28 41.61
N ARG A 40 43.43 -28.39 41.29
CA ARG A 40 44.03 -28.81 40.00
C ARG A 40 44.40 -30.31 39.89
N THR A 41 44.35 -30.80 38.64
CA THR A 41 45.27 -31.77 37.96
C THR A 41 45.66 -33.12 38.58
N THR A 42 45.41 -34.19 37.80
CA THR A 42 46.37 -35.30 37.64
C THR A 42 46.35 -35.87 36.21
N THR A 43 47.48 -36.43 35.78
CA THR A 43 47.80 -36.86 34.41
C THR A 43 47.34 -38.28 34.05
N MET A 44 46.97 -38.53 32.78
CA MET A 44 47.10 -39.86 32.16
C MET A 44 47.57 -39.80 30.70
N ARG A 45 48.18 -40.91 30.25
CA ARG A 45 49.01 -41.03 29.03
C ARG A 45 48.19 -41.12 27.74
N GLN A 46 48.80 -40.68 26.64
CA GLN A 46 48.36 -40.97 25.26
C GLN A 46 48.78 -42.39 24.83
N GLU A 47 47.92 -43.06 24.06
CA GLU A 47 48.32 -44.13 23.14
C GLU A 47 48.12 -43.67 21.68
N PRO A 48 49.11 -43.82 20.78
CA PRO A 48 49.09 -43.18 19.46
C PRO A 48 48.32 -43.96 18.37
N LYS A 49 47.63 -45.06 18.71
CA LYS A 49 47.04 -45.97 17.71
C LYS A 49 45.58 -45.69 17.33
N LEU A 50 44.83 -44.93 18.13
CA LEU A 50 43.42 -44.64 17.85
C LEU A 50 43.21 -43.44 16.91
N LEU A 51 44.15 -42.48 16.89
CA LEU A 51 44.03 -41.26 16.09
C LEU A 51 44.18 -41.50 14.57
N LEU A 52 45.06 -42.42 14.18
CA LEU A 52 45.28 -42.76 12.76
C LEU A 52 44.06 -43.44 12.13
N LEU A 53 43.32 -44.24 12.90
CA LEU A 53 42.14 -44.96 12.40
C LEU A 53 40.95 -44.01 12.18
N LEU A 54 40.75 -43.02 13.06
CA LEU A 54 39.74 -41.97 12.84
C LEU A 54 40.09 -41.08 11.63
N GLN A 55 41.37 -40.72 11.44
CA GLN A 55 41.77 -39.91 10.28
C GLN A 55 41.59 -40.66 8.96
N LEU A 56 41.84 -41.97 8.91
CA LEU A 56 41.59 -42.76 7.70
C LEU A 56 40.08 -42.88 7.38
N ILE A 57 39.22 -42.98 8.40
CA ILE A 57 37.76 -43.03 8.22
C ILE A 57 37.20 -41.68 7.77
N LEU A 58 37.74 -40.54 8.22
CA LEU A 58 37.37 -39.22 7.68
C LEU A 58 37.87 -38.98 6.24
N LEU A 59 39.00 -39.57 5.84
CA LEU A 59 39.51 -39.43 4.48
C LEU A 59 38.80 -40.34 3.47
N LEU A 60 38.28 -41.49 3.91
CA LEU A 60 37.51 -42.42 3.06
C LEU A 60 36.01 -42.12 2.96
N SER A 61 35.45 -41.30 3.86
CA SER A 61 34.07 -40.78 3.73
C SER A 61 33.97 -39.50 2.88
N CYS A 62 35.09 -38.91 2.48
CA CYS A 62 35.15 -37.68 1.68
C CYS A 62 35.11 -37.94 0.16
N SER A 63 34.66 -39.12 -0.27
CA SER A 63 34.42 -39.47 -1.68
C SER A 63 32.95 -39.88 -1.85
N CYS A 64 32.28 -39.35 -2.87
CA CYS A 64 30.83 -39.50 -3.12
C CYS A 64 29.86 -38.70 -2.22
N LEU A 65 30.29 -37.53 -1.70
CA LEU A 65 29.36 -36.40 -1.78
C LEU A 65 29.18 -36.08 -3.27
N LYS A 66 28.12 -36.61 -3.87
CA LYS A 66 27.54 -35.96 -5.03
C LYS A 66 27.16 -34.55 -4.56
N VAL A 67 27.96 -33.57 -4.97
CA VAL A 67 27.42 -32.24 -5.21
C VAL A 67 26.32 -32.49 -6.24
N ASN A 68 25.09 -32.63 -5.76
CA ASN A 68 23.96 -32.24 -6.58
C ASN A 68 24.28 -30.81 -6.93
N ASN A 69 24.72 -30.58 -8.18
CA ASN A 69 24.55 -29.28 -8.79
C ASN A 69 23.09 -28.96 -8.51
N ALA A 70 22.85 -27.98 -7.63
CA ALA A 70 21.56 -27.32 -7.59
C ALA A 70 21.40 -26.86 -9.02
N HIS A 71 20.52 -27.54 -9.77
CA HIS A 71 20.26 -27.17 -11.14
C HIS A 71 19.81 -25.73 -11.04
N SER A 72 20.65 -24.82 -11.54
CA SER A 72 20.35 -23.40 -11.64
C SER A 72 19.13 -23.33 -12.54
N THR A 73 17.96 -23.36 -11.89
CA THR A 73 16.66 -23.40 -12.53
C THR A 73 16.59 -22.15 -13.36
N THR A 74 16.50 -22.34 -14.68
CA THR A 74 16.52 -21.24 -15.62
C THR A 74 15.17 -20.56 -15.53
N ILE A 75 15.04 -19.67 -14.56
CA ILE A 75 13.81 -18.95 -14.26
C ILE A 75 13.93 -17.59 -14.93
N ILE A 76 12.97 -17.29 -15.80
CA ILE A 76 12.72 -15.93 -16.24
C ILE A 76 11.95 -15.23 -15.13
N ASN A 77 12.49 -14.12 -14.63
CA ASN A 77 11.92 -13.40 -13.52
C ASN A 77 10.73 -12.56 -14.00
N VAL A 78 9.56 -12.81 -13.40
CA VAL A 78 8.32 -12.07 -13.66
C VAL A 78 7.78 -11.52 -12.33
N TRP A 79 7.26 -10.30 -12.36
CA TRP A 79 6.68 -9.59 -11.23
C TRP A 79 5.35 -8.87 -11.59
N PRO A 80 4.28 -9.04 -10.80
CA PRO A 80 4.04 -10.16 -9.88
C PRO A 80 4.24 -11.52 -10.56
N LYS A 81 4.70 -12.51 -9.78
CA LYS A 81 4.75 -13.91 -10.21
C LYS A 81 3.35 -14.37 -10.64
N PRO A 82 3.14 -14.91 -11.84
CA PRO A 82 1.84 -15.43 -12.24
C PRO A 82 1.40 -16.61 -11.38
N ARG A 83 0.09 -16.79 -11.20
CA ARG A 83 -0.47 -17.93 -10.45
C ARG A 83 -0.14 -19.29 -11.08
N ASN A 84 0.02 -19.34 -12.41
CA ASN A 84 0.58 -20.48 -13.12
C ASN A 84 1.45 -19.98 -14.28
N LEU A 85 2.75 -20.24 -14.22
CA LEU A 85 3.70 -20.04 -15.33
C LEU A 85 4.42 -21.36 -15.57
N THR A 86 4.30 -21.89 -16.78
CA THR A 86 5.07 -23.04 -17.23
C THR A 86 6.03 -22.63 -18.34
N TRP A 87 7.29 -23.02 -18.16
CA TRP A 87 8.33 -22.97 -19.17
C TRP A 87 9.12 -24.26 -18.99
N THR A 88 9.09 -25.16 -19.97
CA THR A 88 9.64 -26.51 -19.83
C THR A 88 10.94 -26.68 -20.59
N PRO A 89 11.91 -27.48 -20.08
CA PRO A 89 13.12 -27.81 -20.82
C PRO A 89 12.83 -28.49 -22.17
N PRO A 90 13.59 -28.20 -23.24
CA PRO A 90 14.72 -27.26 -23.28
C PRO A 90 14.25 -25.80 -23.27
N TYR A 91 14.75 -25.00 -22.33
CA TYR A 91 14.43 -23.57 -22.24
C TYR A 91 14.98 -22.84 -23.46
N GLN A 92 14.08 -22.25 -24.24
CA GLN A 92 14.38 -21.64 -25.54
C GLN A 92 13.94 -20.17 -25.58
N ALA A 93 14.66 -19.41 -26.40
CA ALA A 93 14.29 -18.07 -26.80
C ALA A 93 14.39 -17.92 -28.33
N THR A 94 13.60 -17.01 -28.90
CA THR A 94 13.75 -16.53 -30.28
C THR A 94 13.94 -15.01 -30.28
N LEU A 95 14.38 -14.45 -31.40
CA LEU A 95 14.44 -13.00 -31.60
C LEU A 95 13.04 -12.42 -31.81
N ILE A 96 12.83 -11.16 -31.48
CA ILE A 96 11.64 -10.42 -31.92
C ILE A 96 11.93 -9.81 -33.29
N ALA A 97 10.97 -9.90 -34.23
CA ALA A 97 11.11 -9.30 -35.54
C ALA A 97 11.10 -7.77 -35.46
N SER A 98 11.87 -7.07 -36.30
CA SER A 98 11.78 -5.61 -36.43
C SER A 98 10.39 -5.13 -36.86
N THR A 99 9.64 -5.99 -37.56
CA THR A 99 8.25 -5.79 -37.96
C THR A 99 7.25 -6.36 -36.95
N PHE A 100 7.64 -6.57 -35.69
CA PHE A 100 6.73 -7.11 -34.66
C PHE A 100 5.50 -6.20 -34.49
N THR A 101 4.31 -6.79 -34.38
CA THR A 101 3.08 -6.05 -34.08
C THR A 101 2.20 -6.75 -33.04
N ILE A 102 1.43 -5.97 -32.30
CA ILE A 102 0.40 -6.46 -31.40
C ILE A 102 -0.96 -6.17 -32.05
N THR A 103 -1.77 -7.20 -32.29
CA THR A 103 -3.04 -7.08 -33.02
C THR A 103 -4.19 -7.69 -32.22
N THR A 104 -5.42 -7.20 -32.41
CA THR A 104 -6.61 -7.86 -31.87
C THR A 104 -7.19 -8.84 -32.89
N ALA A 105 -7.58 -10.04 -32.45
CA ALA A 105 -8.26 -11.03 -33.28
C ALA A 105 -9.65 -10.56 -33.74
N THR A 106 -10.31 -9.76 -32.90
CA THR A 106 -11.65 -9.22 -33.15
C THR A 106 -11.55 -7.71 -33.38
N PRO A 107 -12.25 -7.14 -34.38
CA PRO A 107 -12.24 -5.70 -34.66
C PRO A 107 -13.16 -4.94 -33.67
N HIS A 108 -12.70 -4.80 -32.43
CA HIS A 108 -13.36 -4.00 -31.39
C HIS A 108 -12.48 -2.82 -30.97
N HIS A 109 -13.08 -1.62 -30.96
CA HIS A 109 -12.40 -0.36 -30.69
C HIS A 109 -12.55 0.06 -29.22
N ASN A 110 -11.87 -0.64 -28.30
CA ASN A 110 -11.68 -0.15 -26.94
C ASN A 110 -10.47 0.79 -26.92
N LYS A 111 -10.68 2.10 -26.69
CA LYS A 111 -9.62 3.12 -26.77
C LYS A 111 -8.45 2.84 -25.83
N HIS A 112 -8.75 2.42 -24.59
CA HIS A 112 -7.75 2.14 -23.56
C HIS A 112 -6.91 0.90 -23.91
N LEU A 113 -7.53 -0.14 -24.47
CA LEU A 113 -6.77 -1.30 -24.98
C LEU A 113 -5.84 -0.89 -26.13
N ALA A 114 -6.26 -0.01 -27.02
CA ALA A 114 -5.41 0.49 -28.12
C ALA A 114 -4.22 1.32 -27.60
N ALA A 115 -4.43 2.15 -26.57
CA ALA A 115 -3.34 2.85 -25.87
C ALA A 115 -2.34 1.88 -25.24
N ALA A 116 -2.84 0.86 -24.52
CA ALA A 116 -1.99 -0.19 -23.94
C ALA A 116 -1.24 -1.01 -25.01
N ILE A 117 -1.90 -1.42 -26.10
CA ILE A 117 -1.27 -2.10 -27.26
C ILE A 117 -0.10 -1.26 -27.78
N THR A 118 -0.31 0.03 -28.01
CA THR A 118 0.72 0.95 -28.51
C THR A 118 1.90 1.07 -27.53
N ARG A 119 1.59 1.24 -26.23
CA ARG A 119 2.60 1.30 -25.15
C ARG A 119 3.46 0.03 -25.10
N TYR A 120 2.83 -1.14 -25.06
CA TYR A 120 3.55 -2.42 -24.94
C TYR A 120 4.26 -2.85 -26.22
N GLU A 121 3.76 -2.51 -27.41
CA GLU A 121 4.48 -2.74 -28.67
C GLU A 121 5.78 -1.92 -28.71
N ASN A 122 5.72 -0.64 -28.31
CA ASN A 122 6.90 0.21 -28.19
C ASN A 122 7.88 -0.31 -27.12
N LEU A 123 7.38 -0.71 -25.96
CA LEU A 123 8.18 -1.24 -24.87
C LEU A 123 8.95 -2.51 -25.31
N VAL A 124 8.25 -3.47 -25.93
CA VAL A 124 8.86 -4.70 -26.45
C VAL A 124 9.90 -4.42 -27.54
N LYS A 125 9.69 -3.40 -28.38
CA LYS A 125 10.64 -3.02 -29.45
C LYS A 125 11.88 -2.30 -28.92
N TYR A 126 11.72 -1.39 -27.95
CA TYR A 126 12.71 -0.34 -27.66
C TYR A 126 13.21 -0.31 -26.20
N GLU A 127 12.60 -1.03 -25.26
CA GLU A 127 13.07 -1.09 -23.86
C GLU A 127 14.49 -1.66 -23.76
N HIS A 128 14.80 -2.65 -24.60
CA HIS A 128 16.10 -3.37 -24.62
C HIS A 128 16.59 -3.75 -23.23
N TYR A 129 15.69 -4.24 -22.37
CA TYR A 129 15.96 -4.52 -20.97
C TYR A 129 17.11 -5.54 -20.81
N HIS A 130 18.12 -5.22 -20.01
CA HIS A 130 19.26 -6.10 -19.73
C HIS A 130 19.16 -6.68 -18.31
N PRO A 131 18.90 -8.00 -18.15
CA PRO A 131 18.74 -8.62 -16.85
C PRO A 131 19.97 -8.48 -15.93
N LEU A 132 19.74 -8.32 -14.62
CA LEU A 132 20.84 -8.37 -13.64
C LEU A 132 21.48 -9.76 -13.65
N VAL A 133 20.69 -10.82 -13.83
CA VAL A 133 21.18 -12.18 -14.06
C VAL A 133 20.60 -12.70 -15.39
N PRO A 134 21.39 -12.73 -16.49
CA PRO A 134 20.91 -13.21 -17.78
C PRO A 134 20.41 -14.67 -17.70
N PRO A 135 19.22 -14.97 -18.25
CA PRO A 135 18.70 -16.33 -18.26
C PRO A 135 19.60 -17.22 -19.13
N ARG A 136 19.98 -18.40 -18.60
CA ARG A 136 20.88 -19.36 -19.26
C ARG A 136 20.16 -20.16 -20.37
N VAL A 137 19.64 -19.46 -21.37
CA VAL A 137 18.86 -20.07 -22.47
C VAL A 137 19.58 -20.01 -23.81
N ASN A 138 19.34 -21.04 -24.62
CA ASN A 138 19.79 -21.05 -26.00
C ASN A 138 18.82 -20.20 -26.84
N ILE A 139 19.31 -19.06 -27.34
CA ILE A 139 18.64 -18.33 -28.42
C ILE A 139 18.73 -19.22 -29.66
N SER A 140 17.61 -19.79 -30.09
CA SER A 140 17.60 -20.79 -31.13
C SER A 140 17.63 -20.12 -32.51
N ILE A 141 18.79 -20.16 -33.16
CA ILE A 141 18.96 -19.70 -34.56
C ILE A 141 18.10 -20.46 -35.58
N ASN A 142 17.52 -21.60 -35.17
CA ASN A 142 16.61 -22.41 -35.98
C ASN A 142 15.14 -21.99 -35.86
N LEU A 143 14.80 -21.10 -34.91
CA LEU A 143 13.44 -20.57 -34.77
C LEU A 143 13.29 -19.26 -35.54
N PRO A 144 12.16 -19.04 -36.23
CA PRO A 144 11.89 -17.75 -36.84
C PRO A 144 11.73 -16.67 -35.77
N PRO A 145 12.12 -15.41 -36.05
CA PRO A 145 11.81 -14.31 -35.14
C PRO A 145 10.29 -14.15 -34.95
N LEU A 146 9.85 -13.91 -33.71
CA LEU A 146 8.44 -13.72 -33.38
C LEU A 146 7.92 -12.45 -34.06
N LYS A 147 6.86 -12.61 -34.87
CA LYS A 147 6.31 -11.54 -35.72
C LYS A 147 5.10 -10.82 -35.12
N SER A 148 4.34 -11.48 -34.25
CA SER A 148 3.15 -10.85 -33.68
C SER A 148 2.68 -11.49 -32.38
N LEU A 149 2.00 -10.69 -31.57
CA LEU A 149 1.12 -11.13 -30.49
C LEU A 149 -0.32 -10.85 -30.88
N THR A 150 -1.16 -11.88 -30.90
CA THR A 150 -2.60 -11.74 -31.17
C THR A 150 -3.40 -11.75 -29.87
N ILE A 151 -4.19 -10.71 -29.63
CA ILE A 151 -5.05 -10.54 -28.45
C ILE A 151 -6.50 -10.93 -28.77
N THR A 152 -7.11 -11.76 -27.94
CA THR A 152 -8.54 -12.05 -27.95
C THR A 152 -9.16 -11.56 -26.64
N VAL A 153 -10.15 -10.66 -26.73
CA VAL A 153 -10.95 -10.22 -25.58
C VAL A 153 -12.38 -10.71 -25.76
N VAL A 154 -12.94 -11.37 -24.75
CA VAL A 154 -14.30 -11.95 -24.80
C VAL A 154 -15.37 -10.88 -24.67
N ASP A 155 -15.20 -9.97 -23.69
CA ASP A 155 -16.05 -8.80 -23.46
C ASP A 155 -15.19 -7.52 -23.47
N PRO A 156 -15.13 -6.81 -24.61
CA PRO A 156 -14.37 -5.56 -24.73
C PRO A 156 -15.11 -4.33 -24.19
N TYR A 157 -16.37 -4.51 -23.74
CA TYR A 157 -17.26 -3.43 -23.29
C TYR A 157 -17.37 -3.33 -21.75
N ALA A 158 -16.89 -4.34 -21.02
CA ALA A 158 -16.79 -4.30 -19.56
C ALA A 158 -16.01 -3.06 -19.07
N GLY A 159 -16.67 -2.16 -18.34
CA GLY A 159 -16.04 -0.99 -17.71
C GLY A 159 -15.03 -1.38 -16.62
N LEU A 160 -14.11 -0.46 -16.28
CA LEU A 160 -13.17 -0.66 -15.18
C LEU A 160 -13.88 -0.36 -13.85
N VAL A 161 -14.32 -1.41 -13.16
CA VAL A 161 -15.05 -1.34 -11.88
C VAL A 161 -14.45 -2.34 -10.88
N HIS A 162 -14.90 -2.28 -9.62
CA HIS A 162 -14.57 -3.33 -8.65
C HIS A 162 -15.07 -4.70 -9.13
N ASP A 163 -14.35 -5.77 -8.79
CA ASP A 163 -14.59 -7.16 -9.24
C ASP A 163 -14.64 -7.39 -10.76
N VAL A 164 -14.21 -6.43 -11.59
CA VAL A 164 -14.05 -6.70 -13.03
C VAL A 164 -12.98 -7.77 -13.27
N ASP A 165 -13.24 -8.66 -14.23
CA ASP A 165 -12.42 -9.84 -14.43
C ASP A 165 -11.08 -9.50 -15.11
N GLU A 166 -10.01 -9.49 -14.31
CA GLU A 166 -8.64 -9.22 -14.72
C GLU A 166 -7.85 -10.49 -15.13
N SER A 167 -8.53 -11.63 -15.33
CA SER A 167 -7.85 -12.88 -15.71
C SER A 167 -7.40 -12.92 -17.17
N TYR A 168 -6.29 -13.62 -17.41
CA TYR A 168 -5.77 -13.84 -18.75
C TYR A 168 -5.02 -15.17 -18.89
N THR A 169 -4.85 -15.58 -20.15
CA THR A 169 -3.96 -16.66 -20.58
C THR A 169 -3.02 -16.13 -21.64
N LEU A 170 -1.72 -16.41 -21.50
CA LEU A 170 -0.70 -16.04 -22.47
C LEU A 170 0.05 -17.31 -22.91
N SER A 171 0.19 -17.49 -24.22
CA SER A 171 0.96 -18.59 -24.81
C SER A 171 1.95 -18.00 -25.80
N ILE A 172 3.23 -18.33 -25.66
CA ILE A 172 4.30 -17.93 -26.58
C ILE A 172 4.90 -19.21 -27.18
N LEU A 173 4.42 -19.58 -28.35
CA LEU A 173 4.92 -20.69 -29.15
C LEU A 173 6.09 -20.22 -30.02
N PRO A 174 6.92 -21.13 -30.56
CA PRO A 174 8.10 -20.77 -31.36
C PRO A 174 7.86 -19.92 -32.61
N SER A 175 6.62 -19.82 -33.09
CA SER A 175 6.24 -19.05 -34.30
C SER A 175 5.03 -18.13 -34.13
N SER A 176 4.39 -18.11 -32.95
CA SER A 176 3.19 -17.32 -32.68
C SER A 176 3.03 -17.05 -31.18
N ALA A 177 2.48 -15.88 -30.83
CA ALA A 177 2.07 -15.57 -29.47
C ALA A 177 0.58 -15.19 -29.43
N THR A 178 -0.13 -15.67 -28.41
CA THR A 178 -1.57 -15.41 -28.22
C THR A 178 -1.85 -15.04 -26.78
N LEU A 179 -2.62 -13.97 -26.59
CA LEU A 179 -3.11 -13.50 -25.30
C LEU A 179 -4.64 -13.51 -25.31
N THR A 180 -5.27 -14.33 -24.48
CA THR A 180 -6.73 -14.36 -24.34
C THR A 180 -7.13 -13.92 -22.94
N ALA A 181 -8.01 -12.93 -22.85
CA ALA A 181 -8.54 -12.41 -21.60
C ALA A 181 -10.06 -12.26 -21.67
N LYS A 182 -10.74 -12.30 -20.52
CA LYS A 182 -12.19 -12.08 -20.50
C LYS A 182 -12.55 -10.63 -20.77
N THR A 183 -11.77 -9.68 -20.25
CA THR A 183 -11.97 -8.23 -20.45
C THR A 183 -10.71 -7.56 -20.98
N THR A 184 -10.86 -6.30 -21.43
CA THR A 184 -9.74 -5.40 -21.76
C THR A 184 -8.70 -5.33 -20.63
N TRP A 185 -9.14 -5.31 -19.37
CA TRP A 185 -8.28 -5.11 -18.22
C TRP A 185 -7.37 -6.32 -17.99
N GLY A 186 -7.90 -7.55 -18.12
CA GLY A 186 -7.09 -8.77 -18.12
C GLY A 186 -6.06 -8.80 -19.27
N ALA A 187 -6.43 -8.30 -20.45
CA ALA A 187 -5.48 -8.18 -21.56
C ALA A 187 -4.33 -7.19 -21.23
N MET A 188 -4.60 -6.07 -20.56
CA MET A 188 -3.53 -5.18 -20.09
C MET A 188 -2.57 -5.86 -19.10
N ARG A 189 -3.09 -6.71 -18.19
CA ARG A 189 -2.24 -7.47 -17.25
C ARG A 189 -1.36 -8.50 -17.97
N GLY A 190 -1.91 -9.15 -18.99
CA GLY A 190 -1.16 -10.09 -19.82
C GLY A 190 -0.12 -9.44 -20.73
N LEU A 191 -0.36 -8.20 -21.18
CA LEU A 191 0.62 -7.43 -21.95
C LEU A 191 1.84 -7.02 -21.10
N GLU A 192 1.65 -6.63 -19.84
CA GLU A 192 2.76 -6.39 -18.92
C GLU A 192 3.61 -7.65 -18.74
N THR A 193 2.97 -8.79 -18.44
CA THR A 193 3.64 -10.09 -18.34
C THR A 193 4.36 -10.48 -19.63
N PHE A 194 3.77 -10.25 -20.81
CA PHE A 194 4.44 -10.48 -22.10
C PHE A 194 5.69 -9.61 -22.26
N SER A 195 5.63 -8.33 -21.88
CA SER A 195 6.79 -7.44 -21.91
C SER A 195 7.93 -7.98 -21.06
N GLN A 196 7.61 -8.51 -19.88
CA GLN A 196 8.60 -9.03 -18.94
C GLN A 196 9.34 -10.26 -19.46
N LEU A 197 8.71 -11.04 -20.35
CA LEU A 197 9.31 -12.20 -21.01
C LEU A 197 10.28 -11.84 -22.15
N ALA A 198 10.45 -10.55 -22.47
CA ALA A 198 11.40 -10.05 -23.47
C ALA A 198 12.60 -9.33 -22.83
N TRP A 199 13.80 -9.48 -23.42
CA TRP A 199 15.06 -8.90 -22.94
C TRP A 199 16.14 -8.78 -24.04
N GLY A 200 17.18 -7.99 -23.77
CA GLY A 200 18.42 -7.89 -24.54
C GLY A 200 18.37 -6.98 -25.77
N HIS A 201 19.51 -6.89 -26.45
CA HIS A 201 19.66 -6.21 -27.74
C HIS A 201 20.60 -7.04 -28.65
N PRO A 202 20.13 -7.63 -29.77
CA PRO A 202 18.75 -7.58 -30.28
C PRO A 202 17.74 -8.23 -29.32
N THR A 203 16.53 -7.69 -29.27
CA THR A 203 15.50 -8.17 -28.33
C THR A 203 15.15 -9.63 -28.60
N SER A 204 15.29 -10.44 -27.56
CA SER A 204 14.92 -11.85 -27.50
C SER A 204 13.70 -12.03 -26.61
N ILE A 205 12.94 -13.11 -26.82
CA ILE A 205 11.76 -13.47 -26.02
C ILE A 205 11.74 -14.97 -25.74
N ALA A 206 11.31 -15.34 -24.52
CA ALA A 206 11.13 -16.73 -24.14
C ALA A 206 10.00 -17.39 -24.95
N VAL A 207 10.25 -18.61 -25.44
CA VAL A 207 9.26 -19.42 -26.18
C VAL A 207 9.07 -20.78 -25.53
N GLY A 208 7.95 -21.45 -25.83
CA GLY A 208 7.48 -22.60 -25.06
C GLY A 208 6.94 -22.19 -23.68
N VAL A 209 6.46 -20.95 -23.56
CA VAL A 209 5.90 -20.39 -22.33
C VAL A 209 4.39 -20.44 -22.38
N TYR A 210 3.76 -20.92 -21.32
CA TYR A 210 2.32 -20.79 -21.08
C TYR A 210 2.07 -20.20 -19.69
N VAL A 211 1.17 -19.23 -19.62
CA VAL A 211 0.73 -18.56 -18.39
C VAL A 211 -0.79 -18.62 -18.31
N TRP A 212 -1.30 -18.96 -17.14
CA TRP A 212 -2.67 -18.66 -16.70
C TRP A 212 -2.58 -17.84 -15.41
N ASP A 213 -3.32 -16.75 -15.33
CA ASP A 213 -3.13 -15.79 -14.26
C ASP A 213 -4.40 -14.97 -13.95
N SER A 214 -4.54 -14.58 -12.68
CA SER A 214 -5.60 -13.75 -12.14
C SER A 214 -5.20 -13.22 -10.76
N PRO A 215 -5.72 -12.08 -10.30
CA PRO A 215 -5.46 -11.61 -8.94
C PRO A 215 -6.12 -12.51 -7.88
N LEU A 216 -5.61 -12.50 -6.64
CA LEU A 216 -6.28 -13.05 -5.47
C LEU A 216 -7.32 -12.07 -4.90
N TYR A 217 -7.03 -10.77 -4.95
CA TYR A 217 -7.88 -9.70 -4.42
C TYR A 217 -8.20 -8.66 -5.50
N ALA A 218 -9.46 -8.21 -5.54
CA ALA A 218 -9.95 -7.27 -6.54
C ALA A 218 -9.59 -5.80 -6.24
N HIS A 219 -9.16 -5.47 -5.02
CA HIS A 219 -8.73 -4.13 -4.61
C HIS A 219 -7.25 -4.11 -4.25
N ARG A 220 -6.41 -3.50 -5.09
CA ARG A 220 -4.94 -3.50 -4.93
C ARG A 220 -4.41 -2.10 -5.21
N GLY A 221 -4.21 -1.31 -4.15
CA GLY A 221 -4.07 0.13 -4.31
C GLY A 221 -2.89 0.80 -3.61
N ILE A 222 -2.80 2.11 -3.88
CA ILE A 222 -1.90 3.06 -3.24
C ILE A 222 -2.75 4.26 -2.84
N ILE A 223 -2.65 4.67 -1.57
CA ILE A 223 -3.12 5.97 -1.12
C ILE A 223 -1.98 6.97 -1.32
N LEU A 224 -2.25 8.08 -2.01
CA LEU A 224 -1.36 9.21 -2.08
C LEU A 224 -2.06 10.44 -1.52
N ASP A 225 -1.60 10.89 -0.36
CA ASP A 225 -1.90 12.20 0.19
C ASP A 225 -1.24 13.27 -0.68
N THR A 226 -2.07 14.19 -1.17
CA THR A 226 -1.66 15.36 -1.96
C THR A 226 -2.09 16.68 -1.34
N SER A 227 -2.56 16.65 -0.09
CA SER A 227 -2.93 17.83 0.68
C SER A 227 -1.80 18.31 1.58
N ARG A 228 -1.12 17.43 2.33
CA ARG A 228 -0.02 17.81 3.25
C ARG A 228 1.19 18.36 2.50
N ASN A 229 1.38 17.92 1.26
CA ASN A 229 2.29 18.49 0.29
C ASN A 229 1.73 18.29 -1.13
N TYR A 230 1.97 19.25 -2.02
CA TYR A 230 1.46 19.22 -3.39
C TYR A 230 2.32 18.35 -4.33
N TYR A 231 1.66 17.66 -5.27
CA TYR A 231 2.29 16.83 -6.29
C TYR A 231 1.81 17.26 -7.68
N PRO A 232 2.68 17.79 -8.57
CA PRO A 232 2.29 18.10 -9.94
C PRO A 232 1.72 16.88 -10.67
N VAL A 233 0.69 17.07 -11.51
CA VAL A 233 -0.04 15.99 -12.23
C VAL A 233 0.87 14.91 -12.83
N LYS A 234 1.99 15.30 -13.47
CA LYS A 234 3.01 14.38 -14.02
C LYS A 234 3.50 13.30 -13.03
N ASP A 235 3.51 13.59 -11.74
CA ASP A 235 3.99 12.71 -10.68
C ASP A 235 2.89 11.74 -10.23
N LEU A 236 1.62 12.16 -10.32
CA LEU A 236 0.45 11.28 -10.21
C LEU A 236 0.42 10.30 -11.40
N LEU A 237 0.61 10.80 -12.63
CA LEU A 237 0.65 9.95 -13.83
C LEU A 237 1.80 8.93 -13.76
N ARG A 238 3.01 9.34 -13.36
CA ARG A 238 4.15 8.43 -13.16
C ARG A 238 3.86 7.36 -12.08
N THR A 239 3.11 7.70 -11.04
CA THR A 239 2.68 6.74 -10.02
C THR A 239 1.69 5.72 -10.60
N VAL A 240 0.68 6.19 -11.34
CA VAL A 240 -0.30 5.33 -12.05
C VAL A 240 0.36 4.44 -13.11
N GLU A 241 1.37 4.93 -13.82
CA GLU A 241 2.16 4.14 -14.77
C GLU A 241 2.87 2.99 -14.05
N ALA A 242 3.60 3.28 -12.97
CA ALA A 242 4.29 2.29 -12.15
C ALA A 242 3.32 1.29 -11.48
N MET A 243 2.12 1.71 -11.11
CA MET A 243 1.04 0.83 -10.66
C MET A 243 0.62 -0.18 -11.74
N SER A 244 0.46 0.27 -12.98
CA SER A 244 0.17 -0.59 -14.14
C SER A 244 1.22 -1.67 -14.32
N MET A 245 2.50 -1.29 -14.26
CA MET A 245 3.64 -2.21 -14.35
C MET A 245 3.56 -3.32 -13.27
N ASN A 246 3.04 -2.98 -12.09
CA ASN A 246 2.91 -3.88 -10.95
C ASN A 246 1.56 -4.63 -10.88
N LYS A 247 0.64 -4.41 -11.83
CA LYS A 247 -0.74 -4.95 -11.83
C LYS A 247 -1.61 -4.48 -10.64
N LEU A 248 -1.27 -3.33 -10.05
CA LEU A 248 -2.16 -2.60 -9.14
C LEU A 248 -3.31 -1.95 -9.92
N ASN A 249 -4.43 -1.69 -9.26
CA ASN A 249 -5.66 -1.29 -9.94
C ASN A 249 -6.49 -0.20 -9.25
N VAL A 250 -6.06 0.34 -8.10
CA VAL A 250 -6.73 1.49 -7.44
C VAL A 250 -5.70 2.54 -7.02
N PHE A 251 -5.80 3.73 -7.61
CA PHE A 251 -5.10 4.93 -7.16
C PHE A 251 -6.08 5.67 -6.25
N HIS A 252 -5.88 5.51 -4.95
CA HIS A 252 -6.65 6.19 -3.93
C HIS A 252 -6.01 7.56 -3.73
N TRP A 253 -6.72 8.60 -4.14
CA TRP A 253 -6.21 9.96 -4.17
C TRP A 253 -6.81 10.71 -2.98
N HIS A 254 -6.02 10.84 -1.93
CA HIS A 254 -6.33 11.69 -0.78
C HIS A 254 -6.04 13.14 -1.18
N VAL A 255 -7.10 13.84 -1.61
CA VAL A 255 -6.96 15.12 -2.31
C VAL A 255 -6.95 16.31 -1.35
N THR A 256 -7.66 16.22 -0.22
CA THR A 256 -7.89 17.35 0.69
C THR A 256 -7.81 16.94 2.15
N ASP A 257 -7.10 17.74 2.94
CA ASP A 257 -6.95 17.62 4.39
C ASP A 257 -6.98 19.05 4.99
N SER A 258 -6.68 19.15 6.29
CA SER A 258 -6.55 20.35 7.07
C SER A 258 -5.48 21.31 6.58
N GLN A 259 -4.37 20.83 6.01
CA GLN A 259 -3.25 21.68 5.60
C GLN A 259 -3.47 22.33 4.23
N SER A 260 -4.17 21.69 3.29
CA SER A 260 -4.57 22.34 2.03
C SER A 260 -5.80 21.74 1.32
N PHE A 261 -6.44 22.58 0.51
CA PHE A 261 -7.51 22.19 -0.41
C PHE A 261 -7.07 22.48 -1.87
N PRO A 262 -6.39 21.56 -2.57
CA PRO A 262 -5.88 21.81 -3.92
C PRO A 262 -6.91 21.55 -5.04
N LEU A 263 -8.01 20.83 -4.77
CA LEU A 263 -8.97 20.42 -5.81
C LEU A 263 -9.93 21.56 -6.23
N VAL A 264 -9.92 21.97 -7.50
CA VAL A 264 -10.84 23.00 -7.99
C VAL A 264 -12.23 22.41 -8.26
N LEU A 265 -13.23 22.89 -7.53
CA LEU A 265 -14.62 22.45 -7.64
C LEU A 265 -15.48 23.56 -8.29
N PRO A 266 -16.17 23.31 -9.42
CA PRO A 266 -16.99 24.32 -10.09
C PRO A 266 -18.07 24.97 -9.23
N SER A 267 -18.69 24.20 -8.33
CA SER A 267 -19.74 24.68 -7.42
C SER A 267 -19.17 25.38 -6.17
N GLU A 268 -17.93 25.06 -5.79
CA GLU A 268 -17.27 25.56 -4.57
C GLU A 268 -15.84 26.11 -4.83
N PRO A 269 -15.62 27.00 -5.81
CA PRO A 269 -14.28 27.39 -6.27
C PRO A 269 -13.47 28.16 -5.21
N ALA A 270 -14.16 28.70 -4.20
CA ALA A 270 -13.53 29.41 -3.08
C ALA A 270 -12.69 28.49 -2.18
N LEU A 271 -12.97 27.17 -2.15
CA LEU A 271 -12.19 26.19 -1.39
C LEU A 271 -10.75 26.13 -1.94
N ALA A 272 -10.58 25.83 -3.23
CA ALA A 272 -9.24 25.81 -3.84
C ALA A 272 -8.57 27.18 -3.93
N ALA A 273 -9.32 28.22 -4.30
CA ALA A 273 -8.78 29.56 -4.49
C ALA A 273 -8.18 30.19 -3.21
N LYS A 274 -8.47 29.62 -2.04
CA LYS A 274 -7.93 30.07 -0.75
C LYS A 274 -7.20 28.97 0.03
N GLY A 275 -7.59 27.71 -0.14
CA GLY A 275 -7.07 26.56 0.61
C GLY A 275 -5.86 25.89 -0.02
N ALA A 276 -5.55 26.13 -1.29
CA ALA A 276 -4.33 25.64 -1.92
C ALA A 276 -3.09 26.42 -1.46
N TYR A 277 -1.93 25.76 -1.36
CA TYR A 277 -0.66 26.42 -0.97
C TYR A 277 -0.24 27.56 -1.91
N ALA A 278 -0.57 27.45 -3.19
CA ALA A 278 -0.37 28.48 -4.20
C ALA A 278 -1.36 28.31 -5.36
N SER A 279 -1.59 29.38 -6.12
CA SER A 279 -2.51 29.38 -7.28
C SER A 279 -2.13 28.44 -8.43
N HIS A 280 -0.94 27.84 -8.39
CA HIS A 280 -0.45 26.84 -9.35
C HIS A 280 -0.24 25.46 -8.70
N MET A 281 -0.58 25.31 -7.42
CA MET A 281 -0.56 24.06 -6.65
C MET A 281 -2.00 23.59 -6.45
N VAL A 282 -2.71 23.44 -7.57
CA VAL A 282 -4.12 23.07 -7.65
C VAL A 282 -4.30 21.97 -8.68
N TYR A 283 -5.43 21.27 -8.61
CA TYR A 283 -5.88 20.32 -9.63
C TYR A 283 -7.17 20.86 -10.25
N SER A 284 -7.15 21.22 -11.53
CA SER A 284 -8.35 21.63 -12.26
C SER A 284 -9.23 20.42 -12.63
N PRO A 285 -10.49 20.62 -13.05
CA PRO A 285 -11.31 19.54 -13.61
C PRO A 285 -10.64 18.83 -14.80
N GLU A 286 -9.87 19.56 -15.62
CA GLU A 286 -9.09 19.01 -16.73
C GLU A 286 -7.87 18.21 -16.27
N ASP A 287 -7.23 18.59 -15.15
CA ASP A 287 -6.19 17.78 -14.50
C ASP A 287 -6.77 16.46 -13.97
N VAL A 288 -7.97 16.51 -13.36
CA VAL A 288 -8.69 15.32 -12.88
C VAL A 288 -9.06 14.41 -14.05
N GLU A 289 -9.64 14.94 -15.13
CA GLU A 289 -9.94 14.19 -16.36
C GLU A 289 -8.66 13.52 -16.91
N THR A 290 -7.54 14.26 -16.93
CA THR A 290 -6.23 13.74 -17.37
C THR A 290 -5.76 12.55 -16.51
N VAL A 291 -5.86 12.64 -15.18
CA VAL A 291 -5.47 11.55 -14.27
C VAL A 291 -6.41 10.34 -14.39
N VAL A 292 -7.72 10.57 -14.53
CA VAL A 292 -8.74 9.53 -14.71
C VAL A 292 -8.55 8.77 -16.02
N GLU A 293 -8.43 9.47 -17.15
CA GLU A 293 -8.24 8.87 -18.47
C GLU A 293 -6.90 8.12 -18.57
N PHE A 294 -5.83 8.70 -18.01
CA PHE A 294 -4.54 8.01 -17.92
C PHE A 294 -4.62 6.77 -17.02
N GLY A 295 -5.40 6.81 -15.94
CA GLY A 295 -5.76 5.65 -15.13
C GLY A 295 -6.40 4.54 -15.96
N LEU A 296 -7.43 4.86 -16.74
CA LEU A 296 -8.11 3.91 -17.62
C LEU A 296 -7.16 3.31 -18.67
N ASP A 297 -6.29 4.10 -19.31
CA ASP A 297 -5.25 3.62 -20.24
C ASP A 297 -4.21 2.68 -19.61
N HIS A 298 -4.17 2.63 -18.27
CA HIS A 298 -3.29 1.80 -17.45
C HIS A 298 -4.04 0.71 -16.66
N GLY A 299 -5.36 0.63 -16.78
CA GLY A 299 -6.21 -0.27 -16.01
C GLY A 299 -6.23 0.05 -14.52
N VAL A 300 -6.11 1.32 -14.14
CA VAL A 300 -6.10 1.81 -12.76
C VAL A 300 -7.32 2.68 -12.53
N ARG A 301 -8.15 2.30 -11.55
CA ARG A 301 -9.28 3.08 -11.03
C ARG A 301 -8.72 4.27 -10.25
N VAL A 302 -9.38 5.42 -10.31
CA VAL A 302 -9.01 6.59 -9.49
C VAL A 302 -10.11 6.81 -8.46
N LEU A 303 -9.84 6.46 -7.21
CA LEU A 303 -10.74 6.58 -6.07
C LEU A 303 -10.47 7.93 -5.37
N PRO A 304 -11.39 8.91 -5.47
CA PRO A 304 -11.22 10.17 -4.75
C PRO A 304 -11.54 10.00 -3.27
N GLU A 305 -10.76 10.68 -2.44
CA GLU A 305 -11.07 10.93 -1.04
C GLU A 305 -11.19 12.43 -0.76
N ILE A 306 -12.26 12.78 -0.06
CA ILE A 306 -12.45 14.09 0.59
C ILE A 306 -12.73 13.78 2.06
N ASP A 307 -11.71 13.88 2.91
CA ASP A 307 -11.89 13.55 4.32
C ASP A 307 -12.81 14.57 5.01
N SER A 308 -13.79 14.06 5.74
CA SER A 308 -14.74 14.84 6.52
C SER A 308 -15.54 13.95 7.50
N PRO A 309 -15.89 14.43 8.71
CA PRO A 309 -15.72 15.79 9.22
C PRO A 309 -14.38 16.01 9.94
N GLY A 310 -13.47 15.03 9.95
CA GLY A 310 -12.06 15.19 10.32
C GLY A 310 -11.36 16.19 9.42
N HIS A 311 -10.05 16.39 9.61
CA HIS A 311 -9.13 16.80 8.54
C HIS A 311 -9.59 17.95 7.61
N THR A 312 -10.22 19.00 8.16
CA THR A 312 -10.95 20.03 7.36
C THR A 312 -10.56 21.48 7.72
N GLY A 313 -9.45 21.70 8.42
CA GLY A 313 -8.90 23.04 8.71
C GLY A 313 -8.79 23.99 7.50
N SER A 314 -8.37 23.50 6.33
CA SER A 314 -8.22 24.28 5.10
C SER A 314 -9.54 24.90 4.61
N TRP A 315 -10.68 24.26 4.92
CA TRP A 315 -12.02 24.73 4.53
C TRP A 315 -12.37 26.05 5.22
N ALA A 316 -11.82 26.32 6.40
CA ALA A 316 -12.09 27.53 7.18
C ALA A 316 -11.66 28.82 6.46
N LEU A 317 -10.74 28.73 5.51
CA LEU A 317 -10.28 29.85 4.68
C LEU A 317 -11.39 30.32 3.72
N ALA A 318 -12.21 29.39 3.21
CA ALA A 318 -13.41 29.68 2.42
C ALA A 318 -14.63 29.95 3.32
N TYR A 319 -14.85 29.08 4.29
CA TYR A 319 -16.06 28.99 5.10
C TYR A 319 -15.73 28.86 6.60
N PRO A 320 -15.30 29.95 7.27
CA PRO A 320 -14.91 29.90 8.68
C PRO A 320 -16.07 29.47 9.60
N ASP A 321 -17.31 29.80 9.26
CA ASP A 321 -18.49 29.51 10.10
C ASP A 321 -18.83 28.01 10.23
N ILE A 322 -18.26 27.15 9.39
CA ILE A 322 -18.59 25.70 9.37
C ILE A 322 -17.48 24.82 9.95
N VAL A 323 -16.37 25.39 10.43
CA VAL A 323 -15.21 24.63 10.92
C VAL A 323 -14.94 24.96 12.39
N ALA A 324 -15.12 23.97 13.27
CA ALA A 324 -14.74 24.05 14.68
C ALA A 324 -13.21 24.06 14.83
N CYS A 325 -12.71 24.65 15.92
CA CYS A 325 -11.29 24.78 16.29
C CYS A 325 -10.30 25.32 15.23
N ALA A 326 -10.76 25.87 14.10
CA ALA A 326 -9.88 26.34 13.04
C ALA A 326 -8.88 27.41 13.51
N ASN A 327 -7.63 27.31 13.06
CA ASN A 327 -6.51 28.19 13.43
C ASN A 327 -6.16 28.22 14.93
N MET A 328 -6.54 27.20 15.70
CA MET A 328 -6.11 27.04 17.10
C MET A 328 -4.77 26.31 17.17
N PHE A 329 -4.09 26.37 18.32
CA PHE A 329 -2.89 25.57 18.52
C PHE A 329 -3.28 24.11 18.84
N TRP A 330 -2.84 23.18 18.00
CA TRP A 330 -3.29 21.79 17.97
C TRP A 330 -3.16 21.03 19.30
N TYR A 331 -2.11 21.27 20.07
CA TYR A 331 -1.90 20.62 21.37
C TYR A 331 -1.43 21.62 22.44
N PRO A 332 -2.35 22.34 23.10
CA PRO A 332 -2.00 23.37 24.08
C PRO A 332 -1.18 22.86 25.27
N ALA A 333 -0.30 23.70 25.79
CA ALA A 333 0.53 23.35 26.94
C ALA A 333 -0.34 23.08 28.18
N ALA A 334 -0.01 22.00 28.91
CA ALA A 334 -0.76 21.47 30.06
C ALA A 334 -2.16 20.89 29.73
N THR A 335 -2.44 20.61 28.46
CA THR A 335 -3.55 19.73 28.04
C THR A 335 -3.06 18.27 27.96
N ASP A 336 -3.88 17.31 28.38
CA ASP A 336 -3.59 15.88 28.19
C ASP A 336 -3.96 15.44 26.75
N TRP A 337 -3.29 14.43 26.21
CA TRP A 337 -3.52 13.95 24.82
C TRP A 337 -4.99 13.68 24.42
N PRO A 338 -5.89 13.17 25.30
CA PRO A 338 -7.31 13.01 24.97
C PRO A 338 -8.09 14.32 24.77
N ASP A 339 -7.59 15.45 25.28
CA ASP A 339 -8.20 16.78 25.17
C ASP A 339 -7.46 17.70 24.17
N ARG A 340 -6.52 17.16 23.38
CA ARG A 340 -5.89 17.86 22.23
C ARG A 340 -6.95 18.35 21.23
N LEU A 341 -6.60 19.30 20.37
CA LEU A 341 -7.49 19.86 19.35
C LEU A 341 -7.30 19.24 17.96
N ALA A 342 -6.19 18.56 17.71
CA ALA A 342 -5.95 17.69 16.55
C ALA A 342 -4.83 16.68 16.90
N SER A 343 -4.67 15.60 16.15
CA SER A 343 -3.52 14.69 16.30
C SER A 343 -2.22 15.29 15.77
N GLU A 344 -2.31 16.28 14.89
CA GLU A 344 -1.18 16.93 14.24
C GLU A 344 -1.41 18.44 14.03
N PRO A 345 -0.38 19.22 13.64
CA PRO A 345 -0.52 20.64 13.31
C PRO A 345 -1.42 20.90 12.09
N GLY A 346 -2.71 21.12 12.35
CA GLY A 346 -3.73 21.34 11.31
C GLY A 346 -5.14 21.40 11.88
N THR A 347 -5.38 22.17 12.94
CA THR A 347 -6.69 22.15 13.61
C THR A 347 -7.83 22.56 12.69
N GLY A 348 -8.82 21.69 12.56
CA GLY A 348 -10.14 22.05 12.08
C GLY A 348 -10.99 20.83 11.74
N GLN A 349 -12.21 20.80 12.26
CA GLN A 349 -13.21 19.78 11.97
C GLN A 349 -14.51 20.45 11.56
N LEU A 350 -15.19 19.95 10.52
CA LEU A 350 -16.51 20.45 10.14
C LEU A 350 -17.47 20.35 11.33
N ASN A 351 -18.32 21.36 11.51
CA ASN A 351 -19.38 21.40 12.51
C ASN A 351 -20.68 20.78 11.93
N PRO A 352 -21.10 19.57 12.34
CA PRO A 352 -22.30 18.91 11.81
C PRO A 352 -23.64 19.48 12.33
N LEU A 353 -23.61 20.44 13.24
CA LEU A 353 -24.79 21.15 13.73
C LEU A 353 -25.11 22.40 12.90
N ASN A 354 -24.15 22.93 12.15
CA ASN A 354 -24.37 24.07 11.25
C ASN A 354 -25.01 23.61 9.92
N PRO A 355 -26.22 24.08 9.54
CA PRO A 355 -26.86 23.69 8.28
C PRO A 355 -26.06 24.07 7.02
N LYS A 356 -25.22 25.11 7.09
CA LYS A 356 -24.36 25.56 5.98
C LYS A 356 -23.29 24.51 5.63
N THR A 357 -22.84 23.71 6.60
CA THR A 357 -21.93 22.57 6.39
C THR A 357 -22.46 21.64 5.30
N TYR A 358 -23.73 21.28 5.37
CA TYR A 358 -24.36 20.37 4.41
C TYR A 358 -24.73 21.02 3.07
N GLN A 359 -24.75 22.36 2.98
CA GLN A 359 -24.91 23.06 1.70
C GLN A 359 -23.60 22.92 0.90
N VAL A 360 -22.48 23.32 1.50
CA VAL A 360 -21.15 23.22 0.89
C VAL A 360 -20.78 21.76 0.61
N LEU A 361 -20.90 20.88 1.61
CA LEU A 361 -20.46 19.49 1.49
C LEU A 361 -21.24 18.69 0.43
N LYS A 362 -22.53 18.99 0.19
CA LYS A 362 -23.30 18.36 -0.89
C LYS A 362 -22.87 18.85 -2.27
N ASN A 363 -22.48 20.12 -2.41
CA ASN A 363 -21.89 20.63 -3.64
C ASN A 363 -20.52 19.97 -3.91
N VAL A 364 -19.68 19.83 -2.88
CA VAL A 364 -18.39 19.11 -2.96
C VAL A 364 -18.57 17.65 -3.39
N ILE A 365 -19.44 16.90 -2.70
CA ILE A 365 -19.73 15.50 -3.03
C ILE A 365 -20.28 15.39 -4.47
N HIS A 366 -21.19 16.28 -4.88
CA HIS A 366 -21.75 16.27 -6.24
C HIS A 366 -20.68 16.49 -7.32
N ASP A 367 -19.84 17.52 -7.17
CA ASP A 367 -18.79 17.83 -8.14
C ASP A 367 -17.76 16.69 -8.22
N VAL A 368 -17.29 16.17 -7.09
CA VAL A 368 -16.34 15.05 -7.06
C VAL A 368 -16.95 13.78 -7.67
N THR A 369 -18.16 13.40 -7.29
CA THR A 369 -18.83 12.24 -7.89
C THR A 369 -19.24 12.44 -9.35
N THR A 370 -19.16 13.67 -9.89
CA THR A 370 -19.32 13.97 -11.32
C THR A 370 -17.99 13.84 -12.08
N MET A 371 -16.90 14.36 -11.53
CA MET A 371 -15.57 14.32 -12.17
C MET A 371 -14.94 12.92 -12.16
N PHE A 372 -15.21 12.11 -11.14
CA PHE A 372 -14.64 10.77 -10.99
C PHE A 372 -15.68 9.69 -11.38
N PRO A 373 -15.38 8.81 -12.37
CA PRO A 373 -16.30 7.74 -12.77
C PRO A 373 -16.38 6.59 -11.73
N GLU A 374 -15.44 6.53 -10.78
CA GLU A 374 -15.28 5.48 -9.78
C GLU A 374 -16.53 5.26 -8.91
N GLN A 375 -16.98 4.00 -8.79
CA GLN A 375 -18.19 3.63 -8.04
C GLN A 375 -18.03 3.79 -6.53
N PHE A 376 -16.80 3.76 -6.02
CA PHE A 376 -16.49 4.04 -4.63
C PHE A 376 -16.22 5.54 -4.43
N TYR A 377 -16.61 6.06 -3.27
CA TYR A 377 -16.28 7.41 -2.82
C TYR A 377 -15.74 7.30 -1.39
N HIS A 378 -14.48 7.67 -1.18
CA HIS A 378 -13.93 7.69 0.18
C HIS A 378 -14.35 9.00 0.85
N SER A 379 -15.08 8.89 1.94
CA SER A 379 -15.60 10.02 2.72
C SER A 379 -14.79 10.25 4.00
N GLY A 380 -13.70 9.51 4.19
CA GLY A 380 -12.78 9.70 5.31
C GLY A 380 -13.37 9.31 6.65
N ALA A 381 -13.49 10.30 7.54
CA ALA A 381 -14.05 10.21 8.89
C ALA A 381 -13.18 9.42 9.88
N ASP A 382 -11.86 9.54 9.75
CA ASP A 382 -10.89 9.18 10.78
C ASP A 382 -10.79 10.26 11.88
N GLU A 383 -10.11 9.91 12.97
CA GLU A 383 -9.51 10.84 13.95
C GLU A 383 -10.39 12.02 14.42
N ILE A 384 -11.69 11.81 14.66
CA ILE A 384 -12.63 12.86 15.09
C ILE A 384 -12.31 13.32 16.52
N VAL A 385 -11.44 14.33 16.66
CA VAL A 385 -10.91 14.74 17.95
C VAL A 385 -11.97 15.45 18.83
N PRO A 386 -12.29 14.92 20.02
CA PRO A 386 -13.28 15.51 20.92
C PRO A 386 -12.97 16.95 21.33
N GLY A 387 -11.69 17.27 21.56
CA GLY A 387 -11.24 18.60 21.98
C GLY A 387 -11.62 19.68 20.97
N CYS A 388 -11.46 19.41 19.67
CA CYS A 388 -11.83 20.36 18.61
C CYS A 388 -13.32 20.74 18.67
N TRP A 389 -14.20 19.75 18.63
CA TRP A 389 -15.66 19.95 18.68
C TRP A 389 -16.12 20.59 20.01
N LYS A 390 -15.46 20.27 21.14
CA LYS A 390 -15.70 20.94 22.43
C LYS A 390 -15.35 22.45 22.43
N THR A 391 -14.65 22.99 21.43
CA THR A 391 -14.40 24.45 21.30
C THR A 391 -15.56 25.22 20.65
N ASP A 392 -16.43 24.55 19.89
CA ASP A 392 -17.51 25.20 19.14
C ASP A 392 -18.71 25.53 20.04
N PRO A 393 -19.19 26.79 20.11
CA PRO A 393 -20.29 27.18 20.99
C PRO A 393 -21.61 26.43 20.74
N THR A 394 -21.91 26.06 19.48
CA THR A 394 -23.14 25.34 19.13
C THR A 394 -23.07 23.88 19.55
N ILE A 395 -21.88 23.27 19.47
CA ILE A 395 -21.65 21.92 19.97
C ILE A 395 -21.63 21.91 21.50
N GLN A 396 -21.00 22.90 22.15
CA GLN A 396 -21.07 23.08 23.61
C GLN A 396 -22.52 23.19 24.09
N GLU A 397 -23.36 24.00 23.44
CA GLU A 397 -24.78 24.11 23.75
C GLU A 397 -25.51 22.77 23.58
N TYR A 398 -25.27 22.06 22.47
CA TYR A 398 -25.88 20.73 22.21
C TYR A 398 -25.51 19.70 23.29
N LEU A 399 -24.24 19.65 23.70
CA LEU A 399 -23.77 18.77 24.77
C LEU A 399 -24.36 19.16 26.14
N SER A 400 -24.46 20.46 26.43
CA SER A 400 -25.05 20.96 27.69
C SER A 400 -26.54 20.60 27.83
N ASN A 401 -27.23 20.47 26.70
CA ASN A 401 -28.62 20.02 26.60
C ASN A 401 -28.77 18.48 26.55
N GLY A 402 -27.70 17.72 26.83
CA GLY A 402 -27.73 16.26 26.93
C GLY A 402 -27.45 15.51 25.62
N GLY A 403 -27.03 16.20 24.56
CA GLY A 403 -26.49 15.57 23.35
C GLY A 403 -25.12 14.93 23.60
N THR A 404 -24.68 14.07 22.68
CA THR A 404 -23.33 13.43 22.73
C THR A 404 -22.53 13.69 21.46
N LEU A 405 -21.20 13.53 21.52
CA LEU A 405 -20.33 13.65 20.34
C LEU A 405 -20.63 12.56 19.30
N ASN A 406 -20.96 11.33 19.73
CA ASN A 406 -21.45 10.27 18.84
C ASN A 406 -22.69 10.76 18.06
N GLN A 407 -23.66 11.41 18.71
CA GLN A 407 -24.83 11.97 18.03
C GLN A 407 -24.49 13.14 17.08
N VAL A 408 -23.38 13.86 17.31
CA VAL A 408 -22.87 14.87 16.37
C VAL A 408 -22.32 14.18 15.10
N LEU A 409 -21.57 13.08 15.24
CA LEU A 409 -21.12 12.27 14.10
C LEU A 409 -22.29 11.53 13.41
N GLU A 410 -23.27 11.01 14.16
CA GLU A 410 -24.50 10.43 13.59
C GLU A 410 -25.25 11.45 12.73
N LYS A 411 -25.32 12.73 13.12
CA LYS A 411 -25.95 13.78 12.30
C LYS A 411 -25.18 14.00 10.99
N PHE A 412 -23.85 13.95 11.04
CA PHE A 412 -23.01 14.04 9.84
C PHE A 412 -23.33 12.88 8.88
N ILE A 413 -23.17 11.64 9.34
CA ILE A 413 -23.36 10.42 8.54
C ILE A 413 -24.79 10.35 7.97
N ASN A 414 -25.82 10.64 8.77
CA ASN A 414 -27.22 10.65 8.31
C ASN A 414 -27.53 11.72 7.24
N ASN A 415 -26.68 12.75 7.08
CA ASN A 415 -26.84 13.77 6.04
C ASN A 415 -25.99 13.52 4.79
N THR A 416 -24.83 12.85 4.92
CA THR A 416 -23.88 12.60 3.83
C THR A 416 -24.11 11.24 3.16
N LEU A 417 -24.18 10.15 3.93
CA LEU A 417 -24.28 8.79 3.40
C LEU A 417 -25.51 8.59 2.49
N PRO A 418 -26.74 8.99 2.86
CA PRO A 418 -27.89 8.84 1.96
C PRO A 418 -27.76 9.66 0.68
N PHE A 419 -27.05 10.79 0.70
CA PHE A 419 -26.79 11.60 -0.48
C PHE A 419 -25.77 10.93 -1.41
N ILE A 420 -24.65 10.43 -0.89
CA ILE A 420 -23.65 9.69 -1.66
C ILE A 420 -24.27 8.43 -2.29
N VAL A 421 -25.11 7.70 -1.55
CA VAL A 421 -25.85 6.54 -2.08
C VAL A 421 -26.85 6.95 -3.16
N SER A 422 -27.52 8.11 -3.04
CA SER A 422 -28.43 8.62 -4.09
C SER A 422 -27.72 8.98 -5.41
N LEU A 423 -26.39 9.15 -5.37
CA LEU A 423 -25.52 9.36 -6.53
C LEU A 423 -24.94 8.03 -7.08
N ASN A 424 -25.53 6.89 -6.70
CA ASN A 424 -25.11 5.53 -7.07
C ASN A 424 -23.66 5.17 -6.66
N ARG A 425 -23.16 5.73 -5.56
CA ARG A 425 -21.82 5.41 -5.04
C ARG A 425 -21.90 4.51 -3.80
N THR A 426 -20.89 3.65 -3.64
CA THR A 426 -20.61 2.95 -2.36
C THR A 426 -19.68 3.82 -1.55
N VAL A 427 -19.99 4.05 -0.27
CA VAL A 427 -19.16 4.88 0.61
C VAL A 427 -18.05 4.02 1.20
N VAL A 428 -16.83 4.54 1.20
CA VAL A 428 -15.73 4.02 2.01
C VAL A 428 -15.47 5.02 3.14
N TYR A 429 -15.26 4.51 4.35
CA TYR A 429 -14.83 5.29 5.51
C TYR A 429 -13.61 4.63 6.14
N TRP A 430 -12.80 5.40 6.84
CA TRP A 430 -11.85 4.86 7.82
C TRP A 430 -12.59 4.14 8.95
N GLU A 431 -11.93 3.18 9.58
CA GLU A 431 -12.57 2.29 10.56
C GLU A 431 -13.07 2.99 11.83
N ASP A 432 -12.50 4.15 12.16
CA ASP A 432 -12.80 5.02 13.31
C ASP A 432 -14.29 5.29 13.46
N VAL A 433 -14.98 5.55 12.34
CA VAL A 433 -16.43 5.79 12.28
C VAL A 433 -17.25 4.72 13.01
N LEU A 434 -16.74 3.49 13.07
CA LEU A 434 -17.34 2.35 13.78
C LEU A 434 -16.53 1.89 15.01
N LEU A 435 -15.20 2.04 14.99
CA LEU A 435 -14.29 1.36 15.93
C LEU A 435 -13.61 2.27 16.96
N ASP A 436 -13.65 3.60 16.82
CA ASP A 436 -13.05 4.51 17.80
C ASP A 436 -13.73 4.39 19.17
N ASP A 437 -12.95 4.48 20.25
CA ASP A 437 -13.45 4.28 21.60
C ASP A 437 -14.24 5.51 22.14
N THR A 438 -14.15 6.68 21.49
CA THR A 438 -14.69 7.95 22.01
C THR A 438 -15.78 8.59 21.13
N VAL A 439 -15.63 8.61 19.80
CA VAL A 439 -16.54 9.24 18.84
C VAL A 439 -16.76 8.31 17.64
N HIS A 440 -17.74 7.42 17.77
CA HIS A 440 -18.17 6.47 16.75
C HIS A 440 -19.69 6.54 16.55
N VAL A 441 -20.19 5.89 15.50
CA VAL A 441 -21.63 5.69 15.26
C VAL A 441 -22.02 4.22 15.42
N PRO A 442 -23.26 3.90 15.84
CA PRO A 442 -23.71 2.52 15.92
C PRO A 442 -23.85 1.92 14.50
N SER A 443 -23.50 0.64 14.36
CA SER A 443 -23.59 -0.11 13.10
C SER A 443 -24.97 -0.11 12.44
N THR A 444 -26.03 0.21 13.20
CA THR A 444 -27.40 0.40 12.69
C THR A 444 -27.56 1.56 11.72
N ILE A 445 -26.64 2.54 11.68
CA ILE A 445 -26.68 3.65 10.71
C ILE A 445 -25.69 3.49 9.54
N LEU A 446 -24.91 2.41 9.53
CA LEU A 446 -23.94 2.09 8.48
C LEU A 446 -24.41 0.85 7.69
N PRO A 447 -25.26 1.00 6.65
CA PRO A 447 -25.77 -0.12 5.86
C PRO A 447 -24.64 -0.83 5.09
N LYS A 448 -24.44 -2.12 5.35
CA LYS A 448 -23.28 -2.94 4.90
C LYS A 448 -23.22 -3.08 3.38
N GLU A 449 -24.37 -3.04 2.72
CA GLU A 449 -24.55 -3.01 1.27
C GLU A 449 -23.95 -1.74 0.62
N HIS A 450 -23.91 -0.63 1.35
CA HIS A 450 -23.44 0.67 0.86
C HIS A 450 -22.15 1.17 1.54
N VAL A 451 -21.66 0.47 2.57
CA VAL A 451 -20.45 0.84 3.33
C VAL A 451 -19.36 -0.21 3.19
N ILE A 452 -18.14 0.27 2.97
CA ILE A 452 -16.87 -0.45 3.11
C ILE A 452 -16.06 0.28 4.18
N LEU A 453 -15.32 -0.45 5.03
CA LEU A 453 -14.47 0.16 6.06
C LEU A 453 -12.99 -0.12 5.80
N GLN A 454 -12.17 0.92 5.78
CA GLN A 454 -10.73 0.85 5.56
C GLN A 454 -9.99 0.76 6.90
N THR A 455 -9.26 -0.33 7.11
CA THR A 455 -8.56 -0.63 8.38
C THR A 455 -7.15 -0.06 8.38
N TRP A 456 -6.74 0.57 9.48
CA TRP A 456 -5.37 1.08 9.63
C TRP A 456 -4.75 0.78 11.00
N ASN A 457 -5.52 0.71 12.08
CA ASN A 457 -5.02 0.39 13.42
C ASN A 457 -5.06 -1.11 13.75
N ASN A 458 -4.27 -1.51 14.75
CA ASN A 458 -4.28 -2.82 15.42
C ASN A 458 -4.16 -4.07 14.52
N GLY A 459 -3.70 -3.90 13.27
CA GLY A 459 -3.48 -4.97 12.30
C GLY A 459 -4.70 -5.89 12.11
N HIS A 460 -4.42 -7.19 12.03
CA HIS A 460 -5.42 -8.24 11.82
C HIS A 460 -6.57 -8.25 12.85
N LYS A 461 -6.42 -7.62 14.02
CA LYS A 461 -7.46 -7.57 15.06
C LYS A 461 -8.62 -6.66 14.66
N ASN A 462 -8.35 -5.48 14.10
CA ASN A 462 -9.41 -4.61 13.63
C ASN A 462 -10.01 -5.16 12.33
N THR A 463 -9.21 -5.69 11.40
CA THR A 463 -9.70 -6.44 10.24
C THR A 463 -10.72 -7.51 10.66
N LYS A 464 -10.39 -8.32 11.69
CA LYS A 464 -11.31 -9.29 12.29
C LYS A 464 -12.58 -8.64 12.86
N ARG A 465 -12.49 -7.56 13.66
CA ARG A 465 -13.67 -6.85 14.22
C ARG A 465 -14.64 -6.40 13.12
N ILE A 466 -14.15 -5.89 12.00
CA ILE A 466 -14.95 -5.38 10.88
C ILE A 466 -15.65 -6.52 10.14
N VAL A 467 -14.91 -7.56 9.73
CA VAL A 467 -15.51 -8.67 8.98
C VAL A 467 -16.41 -9.57 9.84
N SER A 468 -16.10 -9.76 11.14
CA SER A 468 -17.01 -10.42 12.08
C SER A 468 -18.30 -9.61 12.30
N SER A 469 -18.26 -8.30 12.10
CA SER A 469 -19.45 -7.43 12.08
C SER A 469 -20.20 -7.45 10.73
N GLY A 470 -19.67 -8.15 9.72
CA GLY A 470 -20.28 -8.35 8.40
C GLY A 470 -20.04 -7.22 7.39
N TYR A 471 -19.09 -6.31 7.65
CA TYR A 471 -18.69 -5.28 6.68
C TYR A 471 -17.60 -5.81 5.74
N ARG A 472 -17.64 -5.33 4.49
CA ARG A 472 -16.51 -5.41 3.56
C ARG A 472 -15.39 -4.50 4.03
N THR A 473 -14.14 -4.88 3.79
CA THR A 473 -12.97 -4.11 4.24
C THR A 473 -11.84 -4.02 3.23
N ILE A 474 -11.13 -2.90 3.27
CA ILE A 474 -9.85 -2.66 2.60
C ILE A 474 -8.77 -2.61 3.69
N VAL A 475 -7.68 -3.36 3.52
CA VAL A 475 -6.64 -3.48 4.55
C VAL A 475 -5.47 -2.53 4.28
N SER A 476 -5.25 -1.59 5.19
CA SER A 476 -4.18 -0.57 5.15
C SER A 476 -3.41 -0.48 6.47
N SER A 477 -3.34 -1.58 7.23
CA SER A 477 -2.77 -1.62 8.59
C SER A 477 -1.39 -0.95 8.69
N SER A 478 -1.26 0.09 9.52
CA SER A 478 -0.07 0.95 9.65
C SER A 478 1.18 0.15 10.05
N ASP A 479 1.03 -0.86 10.91
CA ASP A 479 2.04 -1.87 11.27
C ASP A 479 2.80 -2.47 10.06
N PHE A 480 2.16 -2.51 8.89
CA PHE A 480 2.69 -3.15 7.68
C PHE A 480 2.72 -2.24 6.45
N TYR A 481 1.72 -1.39 6.23
CA TYR A 481 1.41 -0.79 4.93
C TYR A 481 1.53 0.75 4.87
N TYR A 482 1.86 1.43 5.96
CA TYR A 482 2.19 2.87 5.91
C TYR A 482 3.65 3.07 5.46
N LEU A 483 3.86 3.87 4.42
CA LEU A 483 5.14 4.05 3.73
C LEU A 483 5.94 5.26 4.25
N ASP A 484 5.25 6.21 4.85
CA ASP A 484 5.72 7.40 5.55
C ASP A 484 6.54 7.07 6.82
N CYS A 485 6.16 6.03 7.56
CA CYS A 485 6.77 5.66 8.84
C CYS A 485 8.30 5.52 8.82
N GLY A 486 8.93 5.86 9.95
CA GLY A 486 10.37 5.67 10.18
C GLY A 486 11.27 6.83 9.72
N HIS A 487 10.69 8.02 9.47
CA HIS A 487 11.44 9.25 9.12
C HIS A 487 11.47 10.29 10.25
N GLY A 488 11.11 9.83 11.45
CA GLY A 488 10.97 10.61 12.68
C GLY A 488 9.68 11.40 12.76
N ASP A 489 9.64 12.33 13.71
CA ASP A 489 8.60 13.35 13.85
C ASP A 489 8.93 14.57 12.96
N PHE A 490 7.91 15.21 12.38
CA PHE A 490 8.06 16.45 11.62
C PHE A 490 7.90 17.72 12.48
N ILE A 491 7.47 17.59 13.74
CA ILE A 491 7.30 18.70 14.69
C ILE A 491 8.67 19.22 15.14
N GLY A 492 9.11 20.34 14.56
CA GLY A 492 10.48 20.86 14.70
C GLY A 492 10.91 21.40 16.07
N ASN A 493 10.04 21.47 17.09
CA ASN A 493 10.39 21.94 18.44
C ASN A 493 10.20 20.82 19.48
N TYR A 494 10.83 19.68 19.25
CA TYR A 494 10.65 18.49 20.08
C TYR A 494 11.95 18.11 20.80
N SER A 495 12.00 18.37 22.11
CA SER A 495 13.20 18.19 22.93
C SER A 495 13.59 16.72 23.15
N ILE A 496 12.79 15.76 22.68
CA ILE A 496 13.12 14.33 22.75
C ILE A 496 14.42 14.00 21.98
N TYR A 497 14.77 14.83 20.99
CA TYR A 497 15.97 14.69 20.16
C TYR A 497 17.26 15.26 20.79
N ASP A 498 17.21 15.99 21.91
CA ASP A 498 18.41 16.49 22.60
C ASP A 498 19.07 15.38 23.45
N GLN A 499 19.54 14.34 22.77
CA GLN A 499 20.15 13.16 23.36
C GLN A 499 21.59 12.96 22.84
N GLN A 500 22.54 13.55 23.56
CA GLN A 500 23.97 13.54 23.22
C GLN A 500 24.61 12.14 23.14
N ASN A 501 23.96 11.10 23.68
CA ASN A 501 24.46 9.73 23.67
C ASN A 501 24.12 8.97 22.37
N GLY A 502 23.26 9.50 21.49
CA GLY A 502 22.81 8.81 20.26
C GLY A 502 21.96 7.55 20.51
N ASP A 503 21.42 7.43 21.73
CA ASP A 503 20.79 6.24 22.29
C ASP A 503 19.27 6.23 22.01
N ASP A 504 18.85 6.64 20.81
CA ASP A 504 17.45 6.63 20.38
C ASP A 504 16.98 5.18 20.21
N LYS A 505 16.23 4.70 21.21
CA LYS A 505 15.79 3.30 21.35
C LYS A 505 14.33 3.11 20.98
N ASP A 506 13.65 4.21 20.65
CA ASP A 506 12.25 4.26 20.25
C ASP A 506 12.17 4.49 18.72
N ASP A 507 10.99 4.76 18.20
CA ASP A 507 10.71 4.86 16.75
C ASP A 507 11.23 6.16 16.08
N GLY A 508 12.26 6.79 16.66
CA GLY A 508 12.84 8.05 16.18
C GLY A 508 11.88 9.25 16.21
N GLY A 509 10.78 9.15 16.97
CA GLY A 509 9.67 10.11 16.98
C GLY A 509 8.57 9.84 15.94
N SER A 510 8.76 8.89 15.01
CA SER A 510 7.70 8.52 14.06
C SER A 510 6.64 7.66 14.75
N TRP A 511 5.40 8.16 14.87
CA TRP A 511 4.33 7.51 15.65
C TRP A 511 4.05 6.07 15.20
N CYS A 512 4.24 5.77 13.92
CA CYS A 512 4.02 4.46 13.30
C CYS A 512 5.32 3.75 12.94
N GLY A 513 6.47 4.10 13.52
CA GLY A 513 7.74 3.44 13.23
C GLY A 513 7.75 1.93 13.58
N PRO A 514 8.84 1.21 13.24
CA PRO A 514 9.95 1.66 12.40
C PRO A 514 9.54 1.67 10.90
N PHE A 515 10.47 2.03 10.02
CA PHE A 515 10.30 1.96 8.57
C PHE A 515 9.80 0.58 8.10
N LYS A 516 8.71 0.56 7.33
CA LYS A 516 8.13 -0.69 6.81
C LYS A 516 8.94 -1.17 5.61
N THR A 517 9.69 -2.26 5.79
CA THR A 517 10.50 -2.87 4.72
C THR A 517 9.64 -3.58 3.67
N TRP A 518 10.19 -3.83 2.48
CA TRP A 518 9.49 -4.63 1.48
C TRP A 518 9.17 -6.05 2.00
N GLN A 519 10.01 -6.63 2.87
CA GLN A 519 9.75 -7.92 3.51
C GLN A 519 8.59 -7.84 4.52
N THR A 520 8.48 -6.74 5.26
CA THR A 520 7.34 -6.49 6.18
C THR A 520 6.02 -6.51 5.39
N ILE A 521 5.97 -5.74 4.30
CA ILE A 521 4.83 -5.65 3.39
C ILE A 521 4.55 -7.00 2.72
N TYR A 522 5.58 -7.67 2.17
CA TYR A 522 5.43 -8.94 1.44
C TYR A 522 4.87 -10.05 2.33
N ASN A 523 5.30 -10.12 3.60
CA ASN A 523 4.94 -11.23 4.48
C ASN A 523 3.60 -11.04 5.20
N TYR A 524 3.01 -9.85 5.20
CA TYR A 524 1.68 -9.63 5.78
C TYR A 524 0.64 -10.54 5.11
N ASP A 525 -0.29 -11.04 5.90
CA ASP A 525 -1.29 -12.02 5.50
C ASP A 525 -2.64 -11.44 5.91
N ILE A 526 -3.26 -10.67 5.00
CA ILE A 526 -4.40 -9.81 5.32
C ILE A 526 -5.68 -10.59 5.70
N ALA A 527 -5.68 -11.92 5.53
CA ALA A 527 -6.72 -12.83 5.99
C ALA A 527 -6.34 -13.61 7.27
N TYR A 528 -5.24 -13.26 7.94
CA TYR A 528 -4.78 -13.97 9.14
C TYR A 528 -5.79 -13.90 10.29
N GLY A 529 -6.16 -15.06 10.83
CA GLY A 529 -7.15 -15.18 11.92
C GLY A 529 -8.61 -15.05 11.48
N LEU A 530 -8.87 -14.94 10.18
CA LEU A 530 -10.22 -14.94 9.61
C LEU A 530 -10.69 -16.37 9.29
N THR A 531 -12.00 -16.60 9.35
CA THR A 531 -12.64 -17.78 8.74
C THR A 531 -12.78 -17.61 7.23
N GLU A 532 -13.09 -18.68 6.49
CA GLU A 532 -13.27 -18.61 5.04
C GLU A 532 -14.38 -17.65 4.60
N GLU A 533 -15.47 -17.51 5.36
CA GLU A 533 -16.54 -16.55 5.06
C GLU A 533 -16.14 -15.10 5.36
N GLU A 534 -15.39 -14.87 6.44
CA GLU A 534 -14.85 -13.55 6.78
C GLU A 534 -13.76 -13.10 5.79
N ALA A 535 -12.94 -14.02 5.29
CA ALA A 535 -11.92 -13.72 4.29
C ALA A 535 -12.53 -13.21 2.96
N LYS A 536 -13.75 -13.63 2.61
CA LYS A 536 -14.48 -13.10 1.43
C LYS A 536 -14.93 -11.65 1.57
N LEU A 537 -14.96 -11.11 2.80
CA LEU A 537 -15.26 -9.70 3.05
C LEU A 537 -14.02 -8.80 2.91
N VAL A 538 -12.82 -9.36 2.83
CA VAL A 538 -11.58 -8.62 2.57
C VAL A 538 -11.45 -8.40 1.06
N LEU A 539 -11.70 -7.17 0.61
CA LEU A 539 -11.65 -6.80 -0.82
C LEU A 539 -10.21 -6.78 -1.36
N GLY A 540 -9.25 -6.61 -0.45
CA GLY A 540 -7.82 -6.50 -0.70
C GLY A 540 -7.19 -5.47 0.23
N GLY A 541 -6.27 -4.67 -0.28
CA GLY A 541 -5.53 -3.73 0.54
C GLY A 541 -4.77 -2.66 -0.23
N GLU A 542 -4.31 -1.66 0.52
CA GLU A 542 -3.60 -0.50 0.01
C GLU A 542 -2.40 -0.20 0.90
N VAL A 543 -1.33 0.30 0.29
CA VAL A 543 -0.26 1.00 1.01
C VAL A 543 -0.58 2.48 1.05
N ALA A 544 -0.37 3.12 2.19
CA ALA A 544 -0.56 4.56 2.34
C ALA A 544 0.80 5.27 2.23
N LEU A 545 0.85 6.37 1.46
CA LEU A 545 1.89 7.38 1.61
C LEU A 545 1.22 8.68 2.04
N TRP A 546 1.23 8.90 3.35
CA TRP A 546 0.97 10.20 3.95
C TRP A 546 2.14 11.15 3.67
N SER A 547 1.85 12.44 3.50
CA SER A 547 2.75 13.40 2.85
C SER A 547 3.22 14.54 3.76
N GLU A 548 3.18 14.39 5.08
CA GLU A 548 3.76 15.35 6.04
C GLU A 548 5.28 15.53 5.79
N GLN A 549 5.94 14.46 5.36
CA GLN A 549 7.37 14.42 4.99
C GLN A 549 7.62 13.81 3.61
N ALA A 550 6.67 13.92 2.68
CA ALA A 550 6.83 13.45 1.31
C ALA A 550 6.33 14.46 0.28
N ASP A 551 7.08 14.61 -0.81
CA ASP A 551 6.74 15.44 -1.96
C ASP A 551 7.31 14.80 -3.25
N SER A 552 7.27 15.56 -4.36
CA SER A 552 7.84 15.21 -5.67
C SER A 552 9.29 14.66 -5.62
N THR A 553 10.10 15.08 -4.63
CA THR A 553 11.51 14.71 -4.53
C THR A 553 11.70 13.26 -4.09
N VAL A 554 10.92 12.81 -3.11
CA VAL A 554 11.04 11.48 -2.47
C VAL A 554 10.01 10.45 -2.93
N LEU A 555 8.90 10.88 -3.57
CA LEU A 555 7.76 10.05 -4.00
C LEU A 555 8.14 8.64 -4.49
N ASP A 556 8.96 8.57 -5.54
CA ASP A 556 9.33 7.31 -6.19
C ASP A 556 10.06 6.35 -5.23
N ALA A 557 10.94 6.86 -4.37
CA ALA A 557 11.70 6.05 -3.43
C ALA A 557 10.86 5.65 -2.20
N ARG A 558 9.87 6.48 -1.82
CA ARG A 558 8.90 6.11 -0.78
C ARG A 558 8.01 4.97 -1.24
N ILE A 559 7.45 5.04 -2.45
CA ILE A 559 6.52 4.03 -2.97
C ILE A 559 7.27 2.78 -3.45
N TRP A 560 8.30 2.93 -4.29
CA TRP A 560 8.90 1.81 -5.03
C TRP A 560 10.26 1.42 -4.47
N PRO A 561 10.57 0.11 -4.35
CA PRO A 561 9.79 -1.05 -4.77
C PRO A 561 8.96 -1.68 -3.64
N ARG A 562 8.77 -0.98 -2.51
CA ARG A 562 8.00 -1.48 -1.36
C ARG A 562 6.57 -1.85 -1.75
N THR A 563 5.92 -1.01 -2.52
CA THR A 563 4.57 -1.25 -3.07
C THR A 563 4.52 -2.43 -4.05
N SER A 564 5.61 -2.74 -4.76
CA SER A 564 5.70 -3.95 -5.60
C SER A 564 5.51 -5.23 -4.76
N ALA A 565 5.94 -5.23 -3.50
CA ALA A 565 5.73 -6.33 -2.57
C ALA A 565 4.25 -6.56 -2.22
N LEU A 566 3.48 -5.48 -1.99
CA LEU A 566 2.01 -5.56 -1.85
C LEU A 566 1.37 -6.05 -3.14
N ALA A 567 1.83 -5.54 -4.29
CA ALA A 567 1.26 -5.89 -5.58
C ALA A 567 1.34 -7.41 -5.84
N GLU A 568 2.45 -8.07 -5.51
CA GLU A 568 2.52 -9.54 -5.62
C GLU A 568 1.73 -10.27 -4.53
N SER A 569 1.79 -9.82 -3.27
CA SER A 569 1.08 -10.51 -2.18
C SER A 569 -0.43 -10.52 -2.40
N LEU A 570 -0.99 -9.47 -3.03
CA LEU A 570 -2.41 -9.40 -3.40
C LEU A 570 -2.73 -9.97 -4.79
N TRP A 571 -1.73 -10.16 -5.66
CA TRP A 571 -1.92 -10.76 -6.99
C TRP A 571 -1.86 -12.30 -6.95
N SER A 572 -0.78 -12.89 -6.44
CA SER A 572 -0.57 -14.35 -6.41
C SER A 572 -0.10 -14.90 -5.06
N GLY A 573 -0.19 -14.08 -4.01
CA GLY A 573 0.12 -14.48 -2.65
C GLY A 573 1.61 -14.46 -2.34
N ASN A 574 1.93 -14.62 -1.06
CA ASN A 574 3.30 -14.68 -0.55
C ASN A 574 3.74 -16.11 -0.18
N ARG A 575 3.03 -17.13 -0.69
CA ARG A 575 3.25 -18.55 -0.41
C ARG A 575 3.55 -19.34 -1.68
N ASP A 576 4.31 -20.42 -1.56
CA ASP A 576 4.53 -21.40 -2.62
C ASP A 576 3.40 -22.45 -2.68
N GLU A 577 3.50 -23.39 -3.61
CA GLU A 577 2.54 -24.51 -3.80
C GLU A 577 2.39 -25.42 -2.57
N ARG A 578 3.33 -25.34 -1.60
CA ARG A 578 3.32 -26.08 -0.33
C ARG A 578 2.76 -25.25 0.83
N GLY A 579 2.32 -24.02 0.56
CA GLY A 579 1.82 -23.06 1.56
C GLY A 579 2.92 -22.35 2.36
N VAL A 580 4.20 -22.53 2.01
CA VAL A 580 5.35 -21.94 2.73
C VAL A 580 5.62 -20.53 2.22
N LYS A 581 5.92 -19.57 3.12
CA LYS A 581 6.23 -18.18 2.73
C LYS A 581 7.45 -18.16 1.78
N ARG A 582 7.30 -17.50 0.62
CA ARG A 582 8.29 -17.50 -0.48
C ARG A 582 9.15 -16.22 -0.56
N CYS A 583 9.22 -15.44 0.51
CA CYS A 583 9.94 -14.16 0.56
C CYS A 583 11.41 -14.25 0.08
N ALA A 584 12.11 -15.35 0.36
CA ALA A 584 13.46 -15.57 -0.15
C ALA A 584 13.50 -15.60 -1.69
N GLU A 585 12.63 -16.39 -2.33
CA GLU A 585 12.50 -16.49 -3.80
C GLU A 585 12.03 -15.17 -4.44
N ALA A 586 11.22 -14.39 -3.72
CA ALA A 586 10.81 -13.06 -4.17
C ALA A 586 11.97 -12.04 -4.17
N THR A 587 13.05 -12.26 -3.41
CA THR A 587 14.17 -11.29 -3.29
C THR A 587 14.88 -11.08 -4.63
N ASP A 588 15.18 -12.16 -5.35
CA ASP A 588 15.87 -12.08 -6.65
C ASP A 588 14.97 -11.43 -7.72
N ARG A 589 13.70 -11.82 -7.75
CA ARG A 589 12.72 -11.26 -8.70
C ARG A 589 12.43 -9.79 -8.42
N LEU A 590 12.41 -9.36 -7.15
CA LEU A 590 12.18 -7.96 -6.80
C LEU A 590 13.38 -7.07 -7.12
N ASN A 591 14.61 -7.55 -6.91
CA ASN A 591 15.82 -6.84 -7.32
C ASN A 591 15.86 -6.60 -8.85
N GLU A 592 15.59 -7.66 -9.61
CA GLU A 592 15.47 -7.65 -11.06
C GLU A 592 14.38 -6.65 -11.51
N TRP A 593 13.18 -6.78 -10.95
CA TRP A 593 12.04 -5.94 -11.26
C TRP A 593 12.26 -4.46 -10.92
N ARG A 594 12.84 -4.17 -9.75
CA ARG A 594 13.26 -2.81 -9.36
C ARG A 594 14.24 -2.23 -10.36
N SER A 595 15.21 -3.01 -10.85
CA SER A 595 16.14 -2.56 -11.87
C SER A 595 15.44 -2.24 -13.19
N ARG A 596 14.42 -3.02 -13.56
CA ARG A 596 13.60 -2.77 -14.75
C ARG A 596 12.75 -1.50 -14.62
N MET A 597 12.08 -1.31 -13.48
CA MET A 597 11.33 -0.09 -13.18
C MET A 597 12.22 1.17 -13.24
N VAL A 598 13.46 1.08 -12.74
CA VAL A 598 14.45 2.17 -12.89
C VAL A 598 14.80 2.43 -14.35
N SER A 599 14.97 1.40 -15.18
CA SER A 599 15.18 1.59 -16.63
C SER A 599 13.96 2.17 -17.36
N ARG A 600 12.76 1.99 -16.81
CA ARG A 600 11.50 2.62 -17.26
C ARG A 600 11.27 4.03 -16.68
N GLY A 601 12.21 4.58 -15.90
CA GLY A 601 12.18 5.96 -15.40
C GLY A 601 11.65 6.15 -13.96
N ILE A 602 11.28 5.08 -13.26
CA ILE A 602 10.82 5.14 -11.87
C ILE A 602 12.01 5.15 -10.92
N ARG A 603 12.16 6.18 -10.07
CA ARG A 603 13.32 6.32 -9.15
C ARG A 603 13.23 5.44 -7.89
N ALA A 604 12.90 4.16 -8.08
CA ALA A 604 12.69 3.19 -7.01
C ALA A 604 13.95 2.98 -6.13
N GLU A 605 13.76 2.84 -4.82
CA GLU A 605 14.82 2.63 -3.83
C GLU A 605 15.59 1.30 -4.08
N PRO A 606 16.91 1.24 -3.87
CA PRO A 606 17.65 -0.03 -3.88
C PRO A 606 17.39 -0.84 -2.60
N ILE A 607 16.95 -2.09 -2.73
CA ILE A 607 16.68 -2.97 -1.57
C ILE A 607 17.92 -3.71 -1.05
N GLN A 608 18.94 -3.87 -1.88
CA GLN A 608 20.21 -4.55 -1.56
C GLN A 608 21.35 -3.98 -2.43
N PRO A 609 22.62 -4.13 -2.01
CA PRO A 609 23.77 -3.94 -2.89
C PRO A 609 23.70 -4.87 -4.11
N LEU A 610 24.05 -4.38 -5.30
CA LEU A 610 24.07 -5.18 -6.53
C LEU A 610 24.98 -6.43 -6.46
N TRP A 611 25.94 -6.44 -5.52
CA TRP A 611 26.76 -7.62 -5.24
C TRP A 611 25.92 -8.82 -4.78
N CYS A 612 24.87 -8.61 -3.98
CA CYS A 612 24.00 -9.69 -3.49
C CYS A 612 23.31 -10.43 -4.64
N VAL A 613 22.74 -9.68 -5.61
CA VAL A 613 22.06 -10.25 -6.79
C VAL A 613 23.01 -11.07 -7.68
N LYS A 614 24.30 -10.72 -7.67
CA LYS A 614 25.35 -11.45 -8.42
C LYS A 614 25.93 -12.64 -7.66
N ASN A 615 25.69 -12.74 -6.35
CA ASN A 615 26.22 -13.75 -5.44
C ASN A 615 25.12 -14.24 -4.47
N PRO A 616 24.04 -14.88 -4.99
CA PRO A 616 22.90 -15.36 -4.20
C PRO A 616 23.23 -16.58 -3.34
#